data_AF-A0A445D827-F1
#
_entry.id   AF-A0A445D827-F1
#
_cell.length_a   1.000
_cell.length_b   1.000
_cell.length_c   1.000
_cell.angle_alpha   90.00
_cell.angle_beta   90.00
_cell.angle_gamma   90.00
#
_symmetry.space_group_name_H-M   'P 1'
#
loop_
_entity.id
_entity.type
_entity.pdbx_description
1 polymer ?
#
loop_
_entity_poly.entity_id
_entity_poly.type
_entity_poly.pdbx_seq_one_letter_code
_entity_poly.pdbx_strand_id
1 'polypeptide(L)'
;MLQHPHHAKVTPKFCKQYARVGDIINKALLEYKEDVTNGSFPNAHHSPYKISEADAEDFSNELQKLGFDKAASAASEAVQKLNATK
;
A
#
# COMPACT_ATOMS: atom_id res chain seq x y z
N MET A 1 -7.73 19.94 -55.09
CA MET A 1 -7.43 19.45 -53.73
C MET A 1 -6.75 20.58 -52.96
N LEU A 2 -7.46 21.20 -52.02
CA LEU A 2 -6.95 22.31 -51.21
C LEU A 2 -6.43 21.73 -49.90
N GLN A 3 -5.17 21.29 -49.88
CA GLN A 3 -4.44 21.04 -48.65
C GLN A 3 -3.32 22.07 -48.55
N HIS A 4 -3.55 23.12 -47.74
CA HIS A 4 -2.51 24.08 -47.42
C HIS A 4 -1.52 23.48 -46.40
N PRO A 5 -0.23 23.86 -46.41
CA PRO A 5 0.84 23.20 -45.64
C PRO A 5 0.74 23.31 -44.11
N HIS A 6 -0.26 24.02 -43.58
CA HIS A 6 -0.37 24.39 -42.17
C HIS A 6 -1.20 23.39 -41.33
N HIS A 7 -1.71 22.30 -41.90
CA HIS A 7 -2.42 21.28 -41.12
C HIS A 7 -1.50 20.35 -40.32
N ALA A 8 -0.18 20.44 -40.52
CA ALA A 8 0.80 19.58 -39.84
C ALA A 8 1.09 20.00 -38.38
N LYS A 9 0.52 21.09 -37.87
CA LYS A 9 0.95 21.63 -36.57
C LYS A 9 -0.17 22.34 -35.83
N VAL A 10 -0.93 21.60 -35.03
CA VAL A 10 -1.35 22.01 -33.68
C VAL A 10 -2.05 20.83 -32.98
N THR A 11 -1.28 19.98 -32.31
CA THR A 11 -1.82 19.47 -31.03
C THR A 11 -1.77 20.68 -30.10
N PRO A 12 -2.90 21.22 -29.63
CA PRO A 12 -2.89 22.36 -28.73
C PRO A 12 -2.00 22.06 -27.52
N LYS A 13 -1.14 23.02 -27.13
CA LYS A 13 -0.16 22.79 -26.04
C LYS A 13 -0.83 22.37 -24.73
N PHE A 14 -2.11 22.70 -24.51
CA PHE A 14 -2.88 22.29 -23.33
C PHE A 14 -3.00 20.76 -23.21
N CYS A 15 -3.10 20.02 -24.32
CA CYS A 15 -3.20 18.56 -24.30
C CYS A 15 -1.94 17.89 -23.72
N LYS A 16 -0.78 18.57 -23.75
CA LYS A 16 0.49 18.02 -23.26
C LYS A 16 0.70 18.18 -21.76
N GLN A 17 0.04 19.15 -21.12
CA GLN A 17 0.23 19.42 -19.70
C GLN A 17 -0.13 18.20 -18.82
N TYR A 18 -1.14 17.44 -19.24
CA TYR A 18 -1.64 16.27 -18.49
C TYR A 18 -1.44 14.94 -19.24
N ALA A 19 -0.69 14.92 -20.34
CA ALA A 19 -0.47 13.71 -21.12
C ALA A 19 0.14 12.56 -20.31
N ARG A 20 0.88 12.87 -19.24
CA ARG A 20 1.52 11.89 -18.35
C ARG A 20 0.68 11.48 -17.14
N VAL A 21 -0.51 12.05 -16.95
CA VAL A 21 -1.36 11.73 -15.78
C VAL A 21 -1.71 10.25 -15.76
N GLY A 22 -2.04 9.66 -16.91
CA GLY A 22 -2.31 8.23 -17.03
C GLY A 22 -1.11 7.37 -16.60
N ASP A 23 0.10 7.72 -17.05
CA ASP A 23 1.32 6.99 -16.71
C ASP A 23 1.60 7.02 -15.21
N ILE A 24 1.45 8.19 -14.59
CA ILE A 24 1.69 8.39 -13.15
C ILE A 24 0.66 7.59 -12.34
N ILE A 25 -0.62 7.64 -12.70
CA ILE A 25 -1.68 6.89 -12.03
C ILE A 25 -1.41 5.39 -12.13
N ASN A 26 -1.14 4.88 -13.33
CA ASN A 26 -0.91 3.45 -13.53
C ASN A 26 0.32 2.97 -12.74
N LYS A 27 1.41 3.75 -12.78
CA LYS A 27 2.61 3.45 -11.99
C LYS A 27 2.30 3.38 -10.49
N ALA A 28 1.63 4.38 -9.95
CA ALA A 28 1.29 4.41 -8.52
C ALA A 28 0.39 3.23 -8.10
N LEU A 29 -0.56 2.83 -8.95
CA LEU A 29 -1.41 1.68 -8.68
C LEU A 29 -0.65 0.35 -8.70
N LEU A 30 0.33 0.20 -9.61
CA LEU A 30 1.19 -0.98 -9.67
C LEU A 30 2.11 -1.07 -8.45
N GLU A 31 2.74 0.04 -8.06
CA GLU A 31 3.59 0.12 -6.86
C GLU A 31 2.78 -0.19 -5.60
N TYR A 32 1.59 0.42 -5.44
CA TYR A 32 0.70 0.12 -4.31
C TYR A 32 0.30 -1.36 -4.27
N LYS A 33 -0.06 -1.95 -5.42
CA LYS A 33 -0.39 -3.37 -5.50
C LYS A 33 0.79 -4.21 -5.02
N GLU A 34 1.99 -3.94 -5.54
CA GLU A 34 3.20 -4.68 -5.16
C GLU A 34 3.44 -4.59 -3.66
N ASP A 35 3.40 -3.38 -3.10
CA ASP A 35 3.62 -3.11 -1.67
C ASP A 35 2.58 -3.76 -0.75
N VAL A 36 1.31 -3.85 -1.16
CA VAL A 36 0.30 -4.59 -0.40
C VAL A 36 0.52 -6.09 -0.52
N THR A 37 0.83 -6.59 -1.71
CA THR A 37 1.00 -8.04 -1.93
C THR A 37 2.24 -8.61 -1.26
N ASN A 38 3.32 -7.82 -1.14
CA ASN A 38 4.54 -8.23 -0.47
C ASN A 38 4.53 -7.90 1.05
N GLY A 39 3.51 -7.19 1.53
CA GLY A 39 3.36 -6.79 2.94
C GLY A 39 4.28 -5.65 3.38
N SER A 40 4.88 -4.90 2.46
CA SER A 40 5.68 -3.70 2.76
C SER A 40 4.79 -2.52 3.16
N PHE A 41 3.53 -2.50 2.72
CA PHE A 41 2.53 -1.48 3.07
C PHE A 41 1.25 -2.12 3.67
N PRO A 42 0.65 -1.51 4.72
CA PRO A 42 1.11 -0.33 5.44
C PRO A 42 2.37 -0.63 6.26
N ASN A 43 3.34 0.29 6.21
CA ASN A 43 4.56 0.18 7.02
C ASN A 43 4.37 0.85 8.39
N ALA A 44 5.33 0.63 9.28
CA ALA A 44 5.33 1.22 10.62
C ALA A 44 5.28 2.77 10.63
N HIS A 45 5.68 3.44 9.55
CA HIS A 45 5.58 4.90 9.43
C HIS A 45 4.13 5.38 9.24
N HIS A 46 3.30 4.55 8.60
CA HIS A 46 1.90 4.85 8.31
C HIS A 46 0.91 4.11 9.24
N SER A 47 1.42 3.40 10.25
CA SER A 47 0.62 2.69 11.27
C SER A 47 0.98 3.20 12.67
N PRO A 48 0.50 4.40 13.07
CA PRO A 48 0.88 5.02 14.34
C PRO A 48 0.28 4.32 15.56
N TYR A 49 -0.79 3.55 15.37
CA TYR A 49 -1.45 2.81 16.44
C TYR A 49 -0.72 1.51 16.73
N LYS A 50 -0.29 1.36 17.97
CA LYS A 50 0.32 0.13 18.48
C LYS A 50 -0.66 -0.53 19.44
N ILE A 51 -0.85 -1.83 19.29
CA ILE A 51 -1.50 -2.63 20.32
C ILE A 51 -0.59 -2.63 21.57
N SER A 52 -1.18 -2.44 22.75
CA SER A 52 -0.41 -2.57 23.99
C SER A 52 -0.04 -4.03 24.23
N GLU A 53 0.96 -4.29 25.08
CA GLU A 53 1.35 -5.67 25.40
C GLU A 53 0.21 -6.44 26.06
N ALA A 54 -0.55 -5.79 26.96
CA ALA A 54 -1.72 -6.36 27.61
C ALA A 54 -2.82 -6.69 26.59
N ASP A 55 -3.17 -5.75 25.71
CA ASP A 55 -4.21 -5.98 24.70
C ASP A 55 -3.81 -7.09 23.71
N ALA A 56 -2.51 -7.23 23.42
CA ALA A 56 -2.02 -8.27 22.54
C ALA A 56 -2.05 -9.67 23.18
N GLU A 57 -1.78 -9.75 24.48
CA GLU A 57 -1.92 -10.98 25.26
C GLU A 57 -3.40 -11.39 25.34
N ASP A 58 -4.29 -10.47 25.68
CA ASP A 58 -5.73 -10.70 25.70
C ASP A 58 -6.25 -11.17 24.34
N PHE A 59 -5.79 -10.53 23.25
CA PHE A 59 -6.14 -10.93 21.89
C PHE A 59 -5.69 -12.36 21.56
N SER A 60 -4.45 -12.73 21.93
CA SER A 60 -3.92 -14.09 21.71
C SER A 60 -4.72 -15.14 22.51
N ASN A 61 -5.07 -14.83 23.75
CA ASN A 61 -5.88 -15.69 24.61
C ASN A 61 -7.29 -15.92 24.05
N GLU A 62 -7.95 -14.87 23.54
CA GLU A 62 -9.26 -15.00 22.90
C GLU A 62 -9.19 -15.85 21.62
N LEU A 63 -8.13 -15.70 20.82
CA LEU A 63 -7.92 -16.56 19.64
C LEU A 63 -7.77 -18.04 20.02
N GLN A 64 -7.05 -18.35 21.09
CA GLN A 64 -6.92 -19.73 21.59
C GLN A 64 -8.26 -20.30 22.08
N LYS A 65 -9.04 -19.51 22.82
CA LYS A 65 -10.39 -19.93 23.27
C LYS A 65 -11.31 -20.27 22.10
N LEU A 66 -11.14 -19.58 20.97
CA LEU A 66 -11.88 -19.84 19.73
C LEU A 66 -11.30 -20.99 18.89
N GLY A 67 -10.19 -21.62 19.30
CA GLY A 67 -9.53 -22.71 18.57
C GLY A 67 -8.63 -22.24 17.42
N PHE A 68 -8.25 -20.97 17.39
CA PHE A 68 -7.36 -20.39 16.39
C PHE A 68 -5.89 -20.35 16.84
N ASP A 69 -5.35 -21.50 17.29
CA ASP A 69 -4.02 -21.58 17.89
C ASP A 69 -2.91 -21.02 16.98
N LYS A 70 -2.98 -21.28 15.68
CA LYS A 70 -2.02 -20.75 14.70
C LYS A 70 -2.05 -19.22 14.61
N ALA A 71 -3.23 -18.62 14.70
CA ALA A 71 -3.38 -17.17 14.69
C ALA A 71 -2.86 -16.55 15.99
N ALA A 72 -3.12 -17.21 17.12
CA ALA A 72 -2.60 -16.80 18.42
C ALA A 72 -1.06 -16.79 18.43
N SER A 73 -0.41 -17.86 17.93
CA SER A 73 1.04 -17.90 17.78
C SER A 73 1.57 -16.79 16.87
N ALA A 74 0.93 -16.58 15.71
CA ALA A 74 1.33 -15.53 14.78
C ALA A 74 1.20 -14.12 15.38
N ALA A 75 0.17 -13.86 16.17
CA ALA A 75 -0.02 -12.58 16.86
C ALA A 75 1.11 -12.32 17.88
N SER A 76 1.43 -13.33 18.71
CA SER A 76 2.52 -13.24 19.68
C SER A 76 3.89 -13.04 19.01
N GLU A 77 4.16 -13.74 17.90
CA GLU A 77 5.39 -13.54 17.11
C GLU A 77 5.49 -12.13 16.51
N ALA A 78 4.38 -11.57 16.02
CA ALA A 78 4.35 -10.24 15.45
C ALA A 78 4.71 -9.16 16.50
N VAL A 79 4.19 -9.29 17.72
CA VAL A 79 4.53 -8.40 18.85
C VAL A 79 6.01 -8.49 19.22
N GLN A 80 6.57 -9.71 19.27
CA GLN A 80 8.00 -9.91 19.55
C GLN A 80 8.89 -9.24 18.50
N LYS A 81 8.56 -9.39 17.21
CA LYS A 81 9.31 -8.73 16.11
C LYS A 81 9.23 -7.20 16.21
N LEU A 82 8.07 -6.64 16.53
CA LEU A 82 7.90 -5.19 16.72
C LEU A 82 8.77 -4.66 17.89
N ASN A 83 8.89 -5.42 18.97
CA ASN A 83 9.73 -5.06 20.11
C ASN A 83 11.24 -5.23 19.83
N ALA A 84 11.64 -6.20 19.00
CA ALA A 84 13.04 -6.43 18.62
C ALA A 84 13.59 -5.43 17.58
N THR A 85 12.72 -4.68 16.89
CA THR A 85 13.12 -3.67 15.89
C THR A 85 13.23 -2.25 16.50
N LYS A 86 13.11 -2.13 17.83
CA LYS A 86 13.46 -0.91 18.59
C LYS A 86 14.95 -0.88 18.90
#